data_AF-A0A948VE59-F1
#
_entry.id   AF-A0A948VE59-F1
#
_cell.length_a   1.000
_cell.length_b   1.000
_cell.length_c   1.000
_cell.angle_alpha   90.00
_cell.angle_beta   90.00
_cell.angle_gamma   90.00
#
_symmetry.space_group_name_H-M   'P 1'
#
loop_
_entity.id
_entity.type
_entity.pdbx_description
1 polymer ?
#
loop_
_entity_poly.entity_id
_entity_poly.type
_entity_poly.pdbx_seq_one_letter_code
_entity_poly.pdbx_strand_id
1 'polypeptide(L)'
;GYFLMGVPTETMHEMLQTLNLMRHIKPDFASLSVFVPYPGTELYDRGIAAGYMIDARTLDDYYSKSPKYYFMKHPDKRIDTMTDEEFRQIEKHLKTSFHKYNRGTARILKRAEARSILYRKEPTALFGDFRKFLAWLR
;
A
#
# COMPACT_ATOMS: atom_id res chain seq x y z
N GLY A 1 9.67 2.20 6.79
CA GLY A 1 8.43 1.91 7.52
C GLY A 1 7.40 1.35 6.57
N TYR A 2 6.69 0.31 6.99
CA TYR A 2 5.56 -0.26 6.25
C TYR A 2 4.28 0.02 7.05
N PHE A 3 3.28 0.55 6.38
CA PHE A 3 2.00 0.98 6.96
C PHE A 3 0.86 0.30 6.21
N LEU A 4 -0.24 0.08 6.93
CA LEU A 4 -1.46 -0.51 6.41
C LEU A 4 -2.63 0.44 6.64
N MET A 5 -3.62 0.35 5.76
CA MET A 5 -4.92 1.01 5.89
C MET A 5 -6.00 0.10 5.29
N GLY A 6 -7.27 0.41 5.54
CA GLY A 6 -8.42 -0.26 4.95
C GLY A 6 -8.79 -1.57 5.63
N VAL A 7 -8.64 -1.65 6.96
CA VAL A 7 -9.29 -2.72 7.75
C VAL A 7 -10.81 -2.43 7.76
N PRO A 8 -11.71 -3.43 7.69
CA PRO A 8 -13.15 -3.19 7.51
C PRO A 8 -13.78 -2.19 8.48
N THR A 9 -13.34 -2.18 9.73
CA THR A 9 -13.87 -1.31 10.79
C THR A 9 -13.15 0.03 10.91
N GLU A 10 -12.14 0.30 10.07
CA GLU A 10 -11.28 1.49 10.18
C GLU A 10 -11.98 2.74 9.64
N THR A 11 -11.97 3.80 10.44
CA THR A 11 -12.56 5.09 10.12
C THR A 11 -11.63 5.98 9.30
N MET A 12 -12.19 6.98 8.62
CA MET A 12 -11.38 8.00 7.92
C MET A 12 -10.42 8.73 8.87
N HIS A 13 -10.84 8.94 10.12
CA HIS A 13 -9.99 9.57 11.13
C HIS A 13 -8.76 8.72 11.45
N GLU A 14 -8.93 7.41 11.66
CA GLU A 14 -7.82 6.47 11.93
C GLU A 14 -6.87 6.37 10.74
N MET A 15 -7.39 6.35 9.51
CA MET A 15 -6.54 6.40 8.30
C MET A 15 -5.69 7.69 8.26
N LEU A 16 -6.26 8.83 8.65
CA LEU A 16 -5.50 10.08 8.77
C LEU A 16 -4.50 10.05 9.92
N GLN A 17 -4.81 9.37 11.02
CA GLN A 17 -3.85 9.13 12.10
C GLN A 17 -2.66 8.30 11.62
N THR A 18 -2.87 7.31 10.75
CA THR A 18 -1.77 6.56 10.10
C THR A 18 -0.84 7.48 9.30
N LEU A 19 -1.39 8.45 8.57
CA LEU A 19 -0.58 9.46 7.87
C LEU A 19 0.20 10.35 8.85
N ASN A 20 -0.44 10.78 9.94
CA ASN A 20 0.22 11.58 10.97
C ASN A 20 1.34 10.82 11.68
N LEU A 21 1.12 9.53 11.97
CA LEU A 21 2.11 8.63 12.53
C LEU A 21 3.33 8.51 11.61
N MET A 22 3.12 8.31 10.30
CA MET A 22 4.21 8.29 9.32
C MET A 22 5.04 9.59 9.35
N ARG A 23 4.37 10.75 9.41
CA ARG A 23 5.02 12.06 9.49
C ARG A 23 5.76 12.29 10.80
N HIS A 24 5.31 11.67 11.90
CA HIS A 24 5.95 11.74 13.20
C HIS A 24 7.21 10.86 13.27
N ILE A 25 7.09 9.59 12.85
CA ILE A 25 8.21 8.61 12.83
C ILE A 25 9.32 9.06 11.87
N LYS A 26 8.95 9.70 10.76
CA LYS A 26 9.87 10.19 9.72
C LYS A 26 10.83 9.11 9.16
N PRO A 27 10.32 7.95 8.68
CA PRO A 27 11.17 6.89 8.16
C PRO A 27 11.92 7.31 6.88
N ASP A 28 13.07 6.70 6.59
CA ASP A 28 13.83 7.00 5.36
C ASP A 28 13.08 6.62 4.07
N PHE A 29 12.17 5.66 4.18
CA PHE A 29 11.20 5.31 3.16
C PHE A 29 9.90 4.82 3.82
N ALA A 30 8.76 5.26 3.31
CA ALA A 30 7.44 4.86 3.80
C ALA A 30 6.66 4.14 2.70
N SER A 31 6.26 2.89 2.95
CA SER A 31 5.32 2.16 2.08
C SER A 31 3.95 2.10 2.73
N LEU A 32 2.90 2.22 1.92
CA LEU A 32 1.51 2.06 2.35
C LEU A 32 0.85 1.00 1.48
N SER A 33 0.20 0.04 2.10
CA SER A 33 -0.64 -0.95 1.41
C SER A 33 -2.05 -0.96 1.98
N VAL A 34 -2.99 -1.43 1.17
CA VAL A 34 -4.36 -1.66 1.62
C VAL A 34 -4.46 -3.07 2.14
N PHE A 35 -5.09 -3.24 3.30
CA PHE A 35 -5.31 -4.52 3.94
C PHE A 35 -6.12 -5.46 3.03
N VAL A 36 -5.64 -6.69 2.91
CA VAL A 36 -6.30 -7.79 2.20
C VAL A 36 -6.08 -9.05 3.01
N PRO A 37 -7.14 -9.69 3.54
CA PRO A 37 -7.01 -10.97 4.22
C PRO A 37 -6.76 -12.08 3.19
N TYR A 38 -5.72 -12.88 3.41
CA TYR A 38 -5.31 -13.94 2.48
C TYR A 38 -5.82 -15.31 2.94
N PRO A 39 -6.25 -16.20 2.01
CA PRO A 39 -6.67 -17.55 2.34
C PRO A 39 -5.63 -18.28 3.20
N GLY A 40 -6.10 -18.99 4.24
CA GLY A 40 -5.25 -19.69 5.21
C GLY A 40 -4.74 -18.81 6.37
N THR A 41 -5.18 -17.55 6.48
CA THR A 41 -4.94 -16.70 7.65
C THR A 41 -6.17 -16.65 8.54
N GLU A 42 -5.99 -16.52 9.86
CA GLU A 42 -7.10 -16.37 10.79
C GLU A 42 -8.00 -15.16 10.44
N LEU A 43 -7.41 -14.08 9.93
CA LEU A 43 -8.16 -12.91 9.48
C LEU A 43 -9.05 -13.19 8.27
N TYR A 44 -8.65 -14.13 7.41
CA TYR A 44 -9.49 -14.58 6.31
C TYR A 44 -10.68 -15.38 6.82
N ASP A 45 -10.47 -16.32 7.74
CA ASP A 45 -11.55 -17.11 8.33
C ASP A 45 -12.57 -16.22 9.05
N ARG A 46 -12.08 -15.22 9.80
CA ARG A 46 -12.93 -14.18 10.40
C ARG A 46 -13.66 -13.35 9.33
N GLY A 47 -12.99 -13.02 8.23
CA GLY A 47 -13.58 -12.31 7.09
C GLY A 47 -14.69 -13.11 6.38
N ILE A 48 -14.54 -14.44 6.28
CA ILE A 48 -15.58 -15.35 5.78
C ILE A 48 -16.77 -15.35 6.74
N ALA A 49 -16.52 -15.54 8.04
CA ALA A 49 -17.56 -15.59 9.07
C ALA A 49 -18.37 -14.28 9.16
N ALA A 50 -17.69 -13.13 8.98
CA ALA A 50 -18.33 -11.82 8.96
C ALA A 50 -18.90 -11.42 7.58
N GLY A 51 -18.71 -12.24 6.55
CA GLY A 51 -19.31 -12.05 5.23
C GLY A 51 -18.59 -11.07 4.29
N TYR A 52 -17.35 -10.66 4.61
CA TYR A 52 -16.51 -9.83 3.72
C TYR A 52 -15.83 -10.66 2.64
N MET A 53 -15.57 -11.93 2.90
CA MET A 53 -14.82 -12.83 2.02
C MET A 53 -15.70 -13.97 1.49
N ILE A 54 -15.25 -14.62 0.41
CA ILE A 54 -15.83 -15.86 -0.14
C ILE A 54 -14.75 -16.93 -0.26
N ASP A 55 -15.11 -18.19 -0.01
CA ASP A 55 -14.14 -19.29 -0.02
C ASP A 55 -13.96 -19.96 -1.39
N ALA A 56 -14.92 -19.74 -2.30
CA ALA A 56 -14.92 -20.31 -3.64
C ALA A 56 -14.76 -19.24 -4.71
N ARG A 57 -13.94 -19.54 -5.72
CA ARG A 57 -13.77 -18.74 -6.93
C ARG A 57 -14.31 -19.51 -8.12
N THR A 58 -14.81 -18.79 -9.10
CA THR A 58 -15.22 -19.33 -10.40
C THR A 58 -14.12 -19.15 -11.43
N LEU A 59 -14.20 -19.86 -12.56
CA LEU A 59 -13.29 -19.62 -13.68
C LEU A 59 -13.43 -18.20 -14.24
N ASP A 60 -14.65 -17.65 -14.25
CA ASP A 60 -14.92 -16.29 -14.72
C ASP A 60 -14.13 -15.23 -13.93
N ASP A 61 -14.00 -15.41 -12.61
CA ASP A 61 -13.27 -14.48 -11.75
C ASP A 61 -11.83 -14.21 -12.24
N TYR A 62 -11.18 -15.18 -12.89
CA TYR A 62 -9.83 -15.01 -13.43
C TYR A 62 -9.75 -13.99 -14.57
N TYR A 63 -10.83 -13.84 -15.33
CA TYR A 63 -10.91 -12.93 -16.48
C TYR A 63 -11.56 -11.60 -16.12
N SER A 64 -12.49 -11.60 -15.16
CA SER A 64 -13.31 -10.43 -14.82
C SER A 64 -12.78 -9.62 -13.63
N LYS A 65 -11.97 -10.22 -12.74
CA LYS A 65 -11.48 -9.56 -11.52
C LYS A 65 -9.96 -9.47 -11.45
N SER A 66 -9.48 -8.40 -10.81
CA SER A 66 -8.07 -8.32 -10.43
C SER A 66 -7.75 -9.36 -9.35
N PRO A 67 -6.58 -10.01 -9.37
CA PRO A 67 -6.23 -11.06 -8.41
C PRO A 67 -6.39 -10.68 -6.93
N LYS A 68 -6.17 -9.40 -6.59
CA LYS A 68 -6.34 -8.86 -5.23
C LYS A 68 -7.79 -8.89 -4.72
N TYR A 69 -8.78 -9.04 -5.60
CA TYR A 69 -10.21 -9.02 -5.25
C TYR A 69 -10.87 -10.39 -5.38
N TYR A 70 -10.12 -11.43 -5.73
CA TYR A 70 -10.68 -12.74 -6.02
C TYR A 70 -11.54 -13.33 -4.91
N PHE A 71 -11.17 -13.08 -3.66
CA PHE A 71 -11.88 -13.62 -2.50
C PHE A 71 -12.73 -12.60 -1.78
N MET A 72 -12.82 -11.36 -2.28
CA MET A 72 -13.66 -10.34 -1.67
C MET A 72 -15.08 -10.44 -2.21
N LYS A 73 -16.05 -10.56 -1.31
CA LYS A 73 -17.45 -10.71 -1.68
C LYS A 73 -17.99 -9.47 -2.40
N HIS A 74 -17.73 -8.29 -1.83
CA HIS A 74 -18.11 -7.00 -2.36
C HIS A 74 -16.90 -6.04 -2.29
N PRO A 75 -16.07 -5.98 -3.35
CA PRO A 75 -14.88 -5.12 -3.35
C PRO A 75 -15.19 -3.63 -3.11
N ASP A 76 -16.39 -3.20 -3.49
CA ASP A 76 -17.01 -1.89 -3.31
C ASP A 76 -17.56 -1.66 -1.89
N LYS A 77 -17.71 -2.70 -1.07
CA LYS A 77 -18.17 -2.59 0.32
C LYS A 77 -17.18 -3.26 1.27
N ARG A 78 -15.95 -2.78 1.22
CA ARG A 78 -14.82 -3.30 2.00
C ARG A 78 -14.62 -2.64 3.36
N ILE A 79 -15.15 -1.42 3.55
CA ILE A 79 -15.10 -0.66 4.80
C ILE A 79 -16.53 -0.39 5.22
N ASP A 80 -16.85 -0.58 6.50
CA ASP A 80 -18.21 -0.42 7.02
C ASP A 80 -18.52 1.02 7.40
N THR A 81 -17.49 1.81 7.70
CA THR A 81 -17.63 3.15 8.27
C THR A 81 -17.77 4.25 7.21
N MET A 82 -17.65 3.92 5.92
CA MET A 82 -17.67 4.88 4.82
C MET A 82 -18.09 4.22 3.50
N THR A 83 -18.43 5.03 2.50
CA THR A 83 -18.74 4.58 1.15
C THR A 83 -17.49 4.20 0.35
N ASP A 84 -17.63 3.44 -0.74
CA ASP A 84 -16.51 3.10 -1.65
C ASP A 84 -15.81 4.35 -2.19
N GLU A 85 -16.60 5.37 -2.52
CA GLU A 85 -16.08 6.62 -3.10
C GLU A 85 -15.23 7.37 -2.06
N GLU A 86 -15.72 7.50 -0.83
CA GLU A 86 -14.95 8.08 0.28
C GLU A 86 -13.66 7.28 0.54
N PHE A 87 -13.75 5.94 0.52
CA PHE A 87 -12.59 5.07 0.68
C PHE A 87 -11.54 5.29 -0.43
N ARG A 88 -11.96 5.36 -1.69
CA ARG A 88 -11.05 5.63 -2.82
C ARG A 88 -10.41 7.00 -2.72
N GLN A 89 -11.15 8.00 -2.27
CA GLN A 89 -10.63 9.35 -2.07
C GLN A 89 -9.57 9.39 -0.99
N ILE A 90 -9.82 8.79 0.18
CA ILE A 90 -8.83 8.74 1.27
C ILE A 90 -7.63 7.86 0.91
N GLU A 91 -7.83 6.72 0.26
CA GLU A 91 -6.75 5.85 -0.25
C GLU A 91 -5.83 6.63 -1.21
N LYS A 92 -6.41 7.35 -2.17
CA LYS A 92 -5.66 8.19 -3.11
C LYS A 92 -4.91 9.31 -2.39
N HIS A 93 -5.54 9.95 -1.41
CA HIS A 93 -4.94 11.02 -0.62
C HIS A 93 -3.72 10.52 0.17
N LEU A 94 -3.87 9.40 0.88
CA LEU A 94 -2.79 8.77 1.65
C LEU A 94 -1.66 8.31 0.73
N LYS A 95 -1.94 7.55 -0.33
CA LYS A 95 -0.93 7.09 -1.28
C LYS A 95 -0.15 8.24 -1.90
N THR A 96 -0.84 9.31 -2.29
CA THR A 96 -0.20 10.53 -2.82
C THR A 96 0.70 11.19 -1.78
N SER A 97 0.25 11.25 -0.53
CA SER A 97 1.03 11.83 0.58
C SER A 97 2.28 11.03 0.90
N PHE A 98 2.20 9.70 0.94
CA PHE A 98 3.35 8.80 1.13
C PHE A 98 4.33 8.90 -0.05
N HIS A 99 3.81 8.97 -1.27
CA HIS A 99 4.64 9.14 -2.46
C HIS A 99 5.38 10.48 -2.46
N LYS A 100 4.69 11.59 -2.15
CA LYS A 100 5.29 12.92 -1.99
C LYS A 100 6.35 12.91 -0.89
N TYR A 101 6.07 12.27 0.25
CA TYR A 101 7.02 12.11 1.35
C TYR A 101 8.32 11.42 0.89
N ASN A 102 8.21 10.31 0.14
CA ASN A 102 9.36 9.57 -0.38
C ASN A 102 10.14 10.33 -1.47
N ARG A 103 9.54 11.34 -2.11
CA ARG A 103 10.18 12.24 -3.08
C ARG A 103 10.94 13.40 -2.42
N GLY A 104 10.89 13.53 -1.09
CA GLY A 104 11.65 14.55 -0.38
C GLY A 104 13.16 14.39 -0.60
N THR A 105 13.87 15.50 -0.85
CA THR A 105 15.31 15.50 -1.14
C THR A 105 16.14 14.79 -0.07
N ALA A 106 15.84 15.03 1.20
CA ALA A 106 16.49 14.34 2.32
C ALA A 106 16.34 12.81 2.26
N ARG A 107 15.17 12.31 1.83
CA ARG A 107 14.89 10.87 1.71
C ARG A 107 15.58 10.25 0.50
N ILE A 108 15.64 10.98 -0.60
CA ILE A 108 16.39 10.56 -1.79
C ILE A 108 17.89 10.44 -1.44
N LEU A 109 18.46 11.41 -0.72
CA LEU A 109 19.84 11.36 -0.26
C LEU A 109 20.09 10.16 0.67
N LYS A 110 19.21 9.93 1.66
CA LYS A 110 19.29 8.76 2.55
C LYS A 110 19.24 7.43 1.80
N ARG A 111 18.41 7.33 0.76
CA ARG A 111 18.35 6.13 -0.11
C ARG A 111 19.62 5.94 -0.94
N ALA A 112 20.21 7.02 -1.43
CA ALA A 112 21.49 6.95 -2.14
C ALA A 112 22.63 6.55 -1.19
N GLU A 113 22.66 7.13 0.02
CA GLU A 113 23.61 6.80 1.09
C GLU A 113 23.52 5.31 1.48
N ALA A 114 22.30 4.79 1.66
CA ALA A 114 22.07 3.37 1.97
C ALA A 114 22.60 2.41 0.88
N ARG A 115 22.76 2.88 -0.36
CA ARG A 115 23.31 2.12 -1.49
C ARG A 115 24.75 2.50 -1.84
N SER A 116 25.38 3.37 -1.06
CA SER A 116 26.75 3.87 -1.32
C SER A 116 27.78 2.74 -1.44
N ILE A 117 27.69 1.71 -0.59
CA ILE A 117 28.58 0.54 -0.64
C ILE A 117 28.43 -0.20 -1.97
N LEU A 118 27.20 -0.34 -2.48
CA LEU A 118 26.95 -0.96 -3.77
C LEU A 118 27.58 -0.14 -4.89
N TYR A 119 27.38 1.19 -4.90
CA TYR A 119 27.96 2.06 -5.93
C TYR A 119 29.49 2.03 -5.95
N ARG A 120 30.11 1.80 -4.79
CA ARG A 120 31.57 1.67 -4.69
C ARG A 120 32.08 0.33 -5.24
N LYS A 121 31.32 -0.75 -5.09
CA LYS A 121 31.67 -2.09 -5.59
C LYS A 121 31.30 -2.28 -7.06
N GLU A 122 30.18 -1.70 -7.48
CA GLU A 122 29.61 -1.82 -8.81
C GLU A 122 29.15 -0.44 -9.33
N PRO A 123 30.04 0.35 -9.95
CA PRO A 123 29.71 1.70 -10.43
C PRO A 123 28.59 1.73 -11.49
N THR A 124 28.44 0.66 -12.27
CA THR A 124 27.36 0.51 -13.26
C THR A 124 25.98 0.52 -12.64
N ALA A 125 25.83 0.06 -11.39
CA ALA A 125 24.57 0.09 -10.66
C ALA A 125 24.06 1.52 -10.43
N LEU A 126 24.97 2.48 -10.24
CA LEU A 126 24.62 3.90 -10.07
C LEU A 126 23.85 4.44 -11.29
N PHE A 127 24.33 4.15 -12.50
CA PHE A 127 23.67 4.58 -13.73
C PHE A 127 22.31 3.92 -13.91
N GLY A 128 22.21 2.62 -13.58
CA GLY A 128 20.94 1.88 -13.60
C GLY A 128 19.91 2.49 -12.64
N ASP A 129 20.33 2.83 -11.43
CA ASP A 129 19.46 3.42 -10.42
C ASP A 129 19.10 4.88 -10.72
N PHE A 130 20.02 5.65 -11.30
CA PHE A 130 19.74 6.99 -11.79
C PHE A 130 18.68 6.97 -12.90
N ARG A 131 18.77 6.03 -13.85
CA ARG A 131 17.74 5.85 -14.89
C ARG A 131 16.38 5.48 -14.30
N LYS A 132 16.35 4.55 -13.32
CA LYS A 132 15.11 4.19 -12.60
C LYS A 132 14.54 5.37 -11.83
N PHE A 133 15.39 6.18 -11.21
CA PHE A 133 14.98 7.37 -10.47
C PHE A 133 14.35 8.42 -11.39
N LEU A 134 14.94 8.70 -12.56
CA LEU A 134 14.35 9.61 -13.55
C LEU A 134 13.01 9.10 -14.08
N ALA A 135 12.90 7.80 -14.37
CA ALA A 135 11.64 7.18 -14.77
C ALA A 135 10.57 7.27 -13.66
N TRP A 136 10.99 7.20 -12.39
CA TRP A 136 10.10 7.34 -11.24
C TRP A 136 9.69 8.79 -10.93
N LEU A 137 10.44 9.79 -11.40
CA LEU A 137 10.08 11.21 -11.25
C LEU A 137 9.01 11.66 -12.26
N ARG A 138 9.00 11.06 -13.45
CA ARG A 138 7.95 11.21 -14.46
C ARG A 138 6.60 10.71 -13.94
#